data_AF-X8JJP0-F1
#
_entry.id   AF-X8JJP0-F1
#
_cell.length_a   1.000
_cell.length_b   1.000
_cell.length_c   1.000
_cell.angle_alpha   90.00
_cell.angle_beta   90.00
_cell.angle_gamma   90.00
#
_symmetry.space_group_name_H-M   'P 1'
#
loop_
_entity.id
_entity.type
_entity.pdbx_description
1 polymer ?
#
loop_
_entity_poly.entity_id
_entity_poly.type
_entity_poly.pdbx_seq_one_letter_code
_entity_poly.pdbx_strand_id
1 'polypeptide(L)'
;MSKLSGLPDLPASVGGQSIPDFMNFEIVGDGKLPARHEVPDEFNFSIKKSPVFGQESGKKFDQGAVWYPLREVKFALSDKTGLGHYQGHYPGRSTAPVGHLPSTKTIGLKLNKDEHIVGFRAYSSDNVIEGVRVWTNDGSHKDFGKVQGATERGQDPEAFFVPADHEVVNFFGHTNEDGHIHGLGASYTRRLASLRARAPASGPSESPPRLSAFLSQTYLDASTQQSWATNDMATITRKRNEASKDLAPIYYNIHENGDKAWVHVCDPETGEEYYVSWDDVAIVWSYATDRPSASGSGDTKNSVISIGSYSSTQNMLSVSGYIWENIPAATIPSVTALAFATLAKSLISQGIEWGIQYAASKLAEFLTAVGAKDLAALIPTSVESTGGLVIAGVIGVFVVFGLLALLSVIFKKFWLVLNVYNFDLDYQWSSAKHYGDNAQPSNGEWQDRTIPTFKPADPAVFPPGFNPRQPMESTVTALSMTFDNVKVGMQGLGEGVLMNRDDSQAGIALKYIVRFWTDNEVGLKFIDGDASAFDLEDYYNNGNWVKSQSVQVDSGEYSVTGYTPELSGSDNNNYYFDVSIRLPPPVVR
;
A
#
# COMPACT_ATOMS: atom_id res chain seq x y z
N MET A 1 39.13 -7.14 -6.43
CA MET A 1 38.17 -7.73 -7.39
C MET A 1 36.91 -8.00 -6.60
N SER A 2 35.79 -7.39 -6.97
CA SER A 2 34.50 -7.60 -6.30
C SER A 2 34.18 -9.09 -6.22
N LYS A 3 33.72 -9.58 -5.05
CA LYS A 3 33.23 -10.96 -4.88
C LYS A 3 31.84 -11.15 -5.51
N LEU A 4 31.18 -10.06 -5.88
CA LEU A 4 29.85 -10.00 -6.48
C LEU A 4 29.98 -9.42 -7.91
N SER A 5 29.95 -10.29 -8.91
CA SER A 5 30.09 -9.87 -10.31
C SER A 5 28.91 -9.03 -10.80
N GLY A 6 29.16 -7.97 -11.56
CA GLY A 6 28.13 -7.15 -12.20
C GLY A 6 27.42 -6.17 -11.27
N LEU A 7 27.92 -5.94 -10.04
CA LEU A 7 27.47 -4.81 -9.25
C LEU A 7 27.94 -3.48 -9.89
N PRO A 8 27.13 -2.42 -9.82
CA PRO A 8 27.55 -1.10 -10.26
C PRO A 8 28.67 -0.58 -9.35
N ASP A 9 29.52 0.29 -9.87
CA ASP A 9 30.43 1.08 -9.02
C ASP A 9 29.57 2.00 -8.13
N LEU A 10 29.49 1.66 -6.84
CA LEU A 10 28.73 2.43 -5.88
C LEU A 10 29.57 3.60 -5.37
N PRO A 11 29.01 4.82 -5.28
CA PRO A 11 29.72 5.92 -4.65
C PRO A 11 29.85 5.66 -3.15
N ALA A 12 30.90 6.23 -2.56
CA ALA A 12 31.08 6.19 -1.11
C ALA A 12 29.93 6.87 -0.35
N SER A 13 29.18 7.79 -0.99
CA SER A 13 27.98 8.41 -0.44
C SER A 13 27.06 9.06 -1.49
N VAL A 14 25.78 9.24 -1.13
CA VAL A 14 24.75 10.00 -1.89
C VAL A 14 24.06 10.94 -0.93
N GLY A 15 23.99 12.23 -1.25
CA GLY A 15 23.39 13.21 -0.36
C GLY A 15 24.03 13.18 1.04
N GLY A 16 25.36 13.04 1.10
CA GLY A 16 26.10 12.95 2.36
C GLY A 16 25.92 11.65 3.16
N GLN A 17 25.10 10.71 2.68
CA GLN A 17 24.89 9.42 3.32
C GLN A 17 25.70 8.33 2.64
N SER A 18 26.55 7.65 3.41
CA SER A 18 27.40 6.59 2.86
C SER A 18 26.55 5.38 2.48
N ILE A 19 26.57 4.96 1.21
CA ILE A 19 25.90 3.71 0.80
C ILE A 19 26.68 2.53 1.41
N PRO A 20 26.04 1.43 1.86
CA PRO A 20 26.74 0.22 2.21
C PRO A 20 27.63 -0.21 1.06
N ASP A 21 28.86 -0.59 1.38
CA ASP A 21 29.82 -1.00 0.38
C ASP A 21 29.52 -2.43 -0.07
N PHE A 22 28.42 -2.59 -0.80
CA PHE A 22 27.97 -3.87 -1.31
C PHE A 22 29.06 -4.54 -2.18
N MET A 23 30.00 -3.77 -2.75
CA MET A 23 31.13 -4.31 -3.52
C MET A 23 32.10 -5.15 -2.66
N ASN A 24 32.17 -4.86 -1.37
CA ASN A 24 33.02 -5.54 -0.40
C ASN A 24 32.28 -6.58 0.44
N PHE A 25 30.97 -6.73 0.25
CA PHE A 25 30.19 -7.72 0.97
C PHE A 25 30.54 -9.14 0.55
N GLU A 26 30.40 -10.06 1.49
CA GLU A 26 30.61 -11.48 1.29
C GLU A 26 29.27 -12.19 1.04
N ILE A 27 29.25 -13.09 0.06
CA ILE A 27 28.10 -13.96 -0.15
C ILE A 27 27.97 -14.90 1.05
N VAL A 28 26.80 -14.93 1.69
CA VAL A 28 26.53 -15.84 2.81
C VAL A 28 26.13 -17.20 2.25
N GLY A 29 26.89 -18.24 2.60
CA GLY A 29 26.61 -19.61 2.15
C GLY A 29 26.68 -19.75 0.63
N ASP A 30 25.61 -20.25 0.01
CA ASP A 30 25.48 -20.32 -1.46
C ASP A 30 24.86 -19.06 -2.09
N GLY A 31 24.64 -18.04 -1.27
CA GLY A 31 24.05 -16.76 -1.64
C GLY A 31 22.54 -16.80 -1.89
N LYS A 32 21.90 -17.97 -1.86
CA LYS A 32 20.46 -18.04 -2.09
C LYS A 32 19.71 -17.72 -0.81
N LEU A 33 18.46 -17.29 -0.98
CA LEU A 33 17.53 -17.20 0.13
C LEU A 33 17.37 -18.57 0.78
N PRO A 34 17.29 -18.63 2.11
CA PRO A 34 16.90 -19.85 2.81
C PRO A 34 15.62 -20.44 2.23
N ALA A 35 15.55 -21.78 2.17
CA ALA A 35 14.37 -22.46 1.68
C ALA A 35 13.17 -22.15 2.58
N ARG A 36 12.02 -21.83 1.97
CA ARG A 36 10.78 -21.58 2.70
C ARG A 36 10.30 -22.85 3.38
N HIS A 37 9.88 -22.70 4.63
CA HIS A 37 9.12 -23.72 5.34
C HIS A 37 7.69 -23.80 4.78
N GLU A 38 7.09 -24.98 4.94
CA GLU A 38 5.65 -25.15 4.71
C GLU A 38 4.86 -24.24 5.66
N VAL A 39 3.91 -23.49 5.12
CA VAL A 39 3.05 -22.61 5.91
C VAL A 39 1.96 -23.46 6.55
N PRO A 40 1.91 -23.58 7.90
CA PRO A 40 0.86 -24.32 8.59
C PRO A 40 -0.53 -23.75 8.29
N ASP A 41 -1.56 -24.60 8.37
CA ASP A 41 -2.95 -24.21 8.06
C ASP A 41 -3.47 -23.03 8.89
N GLU A 42 -2.96 -22.83 10.12
CA GLU A 42 -3.29 -21.68 10.94
C GLU A 42 -2.74 -20.34 10.43
N PHE A 43 -1.70 -20.36 9.59
CA PHE A 43 -1.11 -19.18 8.95
C PHE A 43 -1.45 -19.11 7.46
N ASN A 44 -2.27 -20.03 6.94
CA ASN A 44 -2.69 -20.02 5.55
C ASN A 44 -3.88 -19.06 5.35
N PHE A 45 -3.61 -17.87 4.83
CA PHE A 45 -4.59 -16.83 4.48
C PHE A 45 -4.87 -16.79 2.98
N SER A 46 -4.59 -17.88 2.26
CA SER A 46 -5.02 -18.01 0.86
C SER A 46 -6.54 -17.85 0.75
N ILE A 47 -6.97 -17.04 -0.22
CA ILE A 47 -8.38 -16.88 -0.52
C ILE A 47 -8.86 -18.15 -1.21
N LYS A 48 -9.84 -18.80 -0.60
CA LYS A 48 -10.49 -20.00 -1.10
C LYS A 48 -11.89 -19.66 -1.61
N LYS A 49 -12.46 -20.52 -2.44
CA LYS A 49 -13.79 -20.33 -3.02
C LYS A 49 -14.73 -21.43 -2.58
N SER A 50 -15.96 -21.06 -2.25
CA SER A 50 -17.06 -22.02 -2.09
C SER A 50 -17.45 -22.61 -3.45
N PRO A 51 -18.28 -23.68 -3.47
CA PRO A 51 -19.07 -24.01 -4.65
C PRO A 51 -19.94 -22.82 -5.10
N VAL A 52 -20.28 -22.79 -6.38
CA VAL A 52 -21.26 -21.85 -6.93
C VAL A 52 -22.66 -22.47 -6.82
N PHE A 53 -23.59 -21.72 -6.27
CA PHE A 53 -25.01 -22.05 -6.25
C PHE A 53 -25.68 -21.46 -7.47
N GLY A 54 -26.45 -22.26 -8.20
CA GLY A 54 -27.05 -21.88 -9.49
C GLY A 54 -26.20 -22.35 -10.68
N GLN A 55 -26.12 -21.56 -11.75
CA GLN A 55 -25.39 -21.92 -12.97
C GLN A 55 -23.97 -21.35 -13.01
N GLU A 56 -23.04 -22.15 -13.52
CA GLU A 56 -21.63 -21.76 -13.74
C GLU A 56 -21.34 -21.29 -15.18
N SER A 57 -22.37 -20.86 -15.93
CA SER A 57 -22.24 -20.42 -17.33
C SER A 57 -22.33 -18.89 -17.46
N GLY A 58 -21.89 -18.30 -18.57
CA GLY A 58 -21.93 -16.85 -18.79
C GLY A 58 -20.73 -16.07 -18.23
N LYS A 59 -20.88 -14.75 -18.05
CA LYS A 59 -19.77 -13.85 -17.70
C LYS A 59 -19.46 -13.93 -16.20
N LYS A 60 -18.19 -14.17 -15.86
CA LYS A 60 -17.72 -14.25 -14.47
C LYS A 60 -17.57 -12.87 -13.82
N PHE A 61 -17.86 -12.80 -12.53
CA PHE A 61 -17.46 -11.69 -11.66
C PHE A 61 -16.81 -12.24 -10.38
N ASP A 62 -15.72 -11.62 -9.94
CA ASP A 62 -14.99 -11.96 -8.71
C ASP A 62 -14.08 -10.79 -8.32
N GLN A 63 -14.64 -9.77 -7.68
CA GLN A 63 -13.93 -8.53 -7.38
C GLN A 63 -13.84 -8.31 -5.88
N GLY A 64 -12.70 -7.83 -5.38
CA GLY A 64 -12.59 -7.33 -4.01
C GLY A 64 -12.27 -8.36 -2.93
N ALA A 65 -12.06 -9.63 -3.28
CA ALA A 65 -11.63 -10.63 -2.29
C ALA A 65 -10.31 -10.26 -1.58
N VAL A 66 -9.44 -9.48 -2.22
CA VAL A 66 -8.19 -8.96 -1.64
C VAL A 66 -8.37 -7.68 -0.82
N TRP A 67 -9.59 -7.15 -0.68
CA TRP A 67 -9.91 -5.87 -0.02
C TRP A 67 -10.51 -6.00 1.38
N TYR A 68 -10.48 -7.20 1.98
CA TYR A 68 -11.16 -7.44 3.25
C TYR A 68 -10.59 -6.60 4.42
N PRO A 69 -11.39 -6.35 5.47
CA PRO A 69 -12.66 -7.00 5.81
C PRO A 69 -13.84 -6.49 4.99
N LEU A 70 -14.75 -7.37 4.61
CA LEU A 70 -16.04 -6.98 4.00
C LEU A 70 -16.89 -6.27 5.07
N ARG A 71 -17.49 -5.12 4.75
CA ARG A 71 -18.25 -4.27 5.69
C ARG A 71 -19.73 -4.16 5.38
N GLU A 72 -20.09 -4.24 4.12
CA GLU A 72 -21.49 -4.34 3.73
C GLU A 72 -21.63 -5.15 2.45
N VAL A 73 -22.69 -5.93 2.36
CA VAL A 73 -23.13 -6.55 1.11
C VAL A 73 -24.50 -6.04 0.73
N LYS A 74 -24.64 -5.64 -0.53
CA LYS A 74 -25.91 -5.23 -1.11
C LYS A 74 -26.35 -6.24 -2.15
N PHE A 75 -27.55 -6.74 -1.97
CA PHE A 75 -28.24 -7.56 -2.96
C PHE A 75 -29.56 -6.87 -3.35
N ALA A 76 -29.94 -7.00 -4.62
CA ALA A 76 -31.29 -6.67 -5.07
C ALA A 76 -31.87 -7.82 -5.88
N LEU A 77 -33.12 -8.16 -5.55
CA LEU A 77 -33.87 -9.21 -6.21
C LEU A 77 -35.14 -8.63 -6.82
N SER A 78 -35.60 -9.19 -7.93
CA SER A 78 -36.91 -8.92 -8.49
C SER A 78 -37.66 -10.21 -8.80
N ASP A 79 -38.99 -10.19 -8.66
CA ASP A 79 -39.83 -11.36 -8.95
C ASP A 79 -39.73 -11.82 -10.41
N LYS A 80 -39.26 -10.97 -11.33
CA LYS A 80 -39.13 -11.28 -12.77
C LYS A 80 -37.74 -11.78 -13.16
N THR A 81 -36.70 -11.36 -12.44
CA THR A 81 -35.29 -11.54 -12.86
C THR A 81 -34.45 -12.28 -11.84
N GLY A 82 -34.99 -12.53 -10.64
CA GLY A 82 -34.21 -12.98 -9.49
C GLY A 82 -33.16 -11.96 -9.06
N LEU A 83 -32.02 -12.47 -8.61
CA LEU A 83 -30.86 -11.71 -8.17
C LEU A 83 -30.28 -10.91 -9.36
N GLY A 84 -30.54 -9.61 -9.36
CA GLY A 84 -30.10 -8.72 -10.43
C GLY A 84 -29.10 -7.66 -9.98
N HIS A 85 -28.69 -7.69 -8.70
CA HIS A 85 -27.66 -6.79 -8.19
C HIS A 85 -26.81 -7.45 -7.10
N TYR A 86 -25.50 -7.26 -7.18
CA TYR A 86 -24.54 -7.46 -6.10
C TYR A 86 -23.55 -6.30 -6.03
N GLN A 87 -23.26 -5.83 -4.82
CA GLN A 87 -22.12 -4.97 -4.55
C GLN A 87 -21.53 -5.28 -3.17
N GLY A 88 -20.22 -5.48 -3.11
CA GLY A 88 -19.46 -5.59 -1.87
C GLY A 88 -18.86 -4.25 -1.48
N HIS A 89 -18.99 -3.87 -0.22
CA HIS A 89 -18.43 -2.65 0.36
C HIS A 89 -17.37 -3.01 1.39
N TYR A 90 -16.22 -2.35 1.31
CA TYR A 90 -15.05 -2.54 2.14
C TYR A 90 -14.65 -1.18 2.74
N PRO A 91 -13.72 -1.13 3.70
CA PRO A 91 -13.18 0.13 4.20
C PRO A 91 -12.70 1.00 3.02
N GLY A 92 -13.33 2.16 2.84
CA GLY A 92 -12.95 3.16 1.84
C GLY A 92 -13.19 2.80 0.36
N ARG A 93 -13.78 1.64 0.04
CA ARG A 93 -13.98 1.21 -1.36
C ARG A 93 -15.14 0.26 -1.56
N SER A 94 -15.47 -0.03 -2.81
CA SER A 94 -16.52 -1.00 -3.16
C SER A 94 -16.19 -1.71 -4.46
N THR A 95 -16.73 -2.92 -4.65
CA THR A 95 -16.71 -3.56 -5.97
C THR A 95 -17.50 -2.73 -6.96
N ALA A 96 -17.25 -2.93 -8.26
CA ALA A 96 -18.20 -2.50 -9.26
C ALA A 96 -19.56 -3.19 -8.97
N PRO A 97 -20.69 -2.49 -9.16
CA PRO A 97 -21.99 -3.13 -9.08
C PRO A 97 -22.09 -4.18 -10.19
N VAL A 98 -22.53 -5.37 -9.82
CA VAL A 98 -22.77 -6.48 -10.73
C VAL A 98 -24.26 -6.62 -10.95
N GLY A 99 -24.67 -6.71 -12.21
CA GLY A 99 -26.04 -6.91 -12.64
C GLY A 99 -26.79 -5.63 -13.04
N HIS A 100 -27.95 -5.81 -13.67
CA HIS A 100 -28.70 -4.70 -14.30
C HIS A 100 -29.82 -4.11 -13.43
N LEU A 101 -30.09 -4.65 -12.23
CA LEU A 101 -31.06 -4.01 -11.32
C LEU A 101 -30.44 -2.74 -10.69
N PRO A 102 -31.19 -1.60 -10.69
CA PRO A 102 -30.71 -0.36 -10.11
C PRO A 102 -30.40 -0.49 -8.61
N SER A 103 -29.35 0.20 -8.15
CA SER A 103 -28.96 0.25 -6.73
C SER A 103 -30.04 0.84 -5.81
N THR A 104 -31.00 1.60 -6.33
CA THR A 104 -32.12 2.16 -5.55
C THR A 104 -33.09 1.10 -5.01
N LYS A 105 -32.98 -0.16 -5.45
CA LYS A 105 -33.76 -1.30 -4.94
C LYS A 105 -32.95 -2.25 -4.05
N THR A 106 -31.71 -1.91 -3.69
CA THR A 106 -30.87 -2.80 -2.89
C THR A 106 -31.24 -2.78 -1.42
N ILE A 107 -31.21 -3.96 -0.79
CA ILE A 107 -31.21 -4.12 0.66
C ILE A 107 -29.77 -4.47 1.05
N GLY A 108 -29.24 -3.82 2.09
CA GLY A 108 -27.89 -4.06 2.60
C GLY A 108 -27.89 -4.91 3.87
N LEU A 109 -26.87 -5.76 4.01
CA LEU A 109 -26.38 -6.25 5.32
C LEU A 109 -25.12 -5.46 5.66
N LYS A 110 -25.23 -4.56 6.64
CA LYS A 110 -24.08 -3.85 7.22
C LYS A 110 -23.53 -4.65 8.39
N LEU A 111 -22.22 -4.84 8.40
CA LEU A 111 -21.50 -5.58 9.42
C LEU A 111 -20.85 -4.60 10.40
N ASN A 112 -21.04 -4.84 11.69
CA ASN A 112 -20.32 -4.11 12.73
C ASN A 112 -18.81 -4.43 12.73
N LYS A 113 -18.02 -3.69 13.51
CA LYS A 113 -16.54 -3.75 13.50
C LYS A 113 -15.99 -5.20 13.62
N ASP A 114 -16.60 -6.02 14.47
CA ASP A 114 -16.19 -7.41 14.76
C ASP A 114 -17.15 -8.47 14.18
N GLU A 115 -18.18 -8.01 13.46
CA GLU A 115 -19.14 -8.87 12.80
C GLU A 115 -18.60 -9.26 11.42
N HIS A 116 -18.72 -10.54 11.09
CA HIS A 116 -18.27 -11.09 9.82
C HIS A 116 -19.20 -12.22 9.37
N ILE A 117 -19.25 -12.42 8.05
CA ILE A 117 -20.08 -13.45 7.44
C ILE A 117 -19.38 -14.80 7.59
N VAL A 118 -20.11 -15.79 8.10
CA VAL A 118 -19.63 -17.16 8.35
C VAL A 118 -20.29 -18.21 7.45
N GLY A 119 -21.28 -17.82 6.66
CA GLY A 119 -21.91 -18.71 5.70
C GLY A 119 -22.96 -18.01 4.86
N PHE A 120 -23.37 -18.69 3.79
CA PHE A 120 -24.44 -18.23 2.92
C PHE A 120 -25.12 -19.41 2.21
N ARG A 121 -26.32 -19.15 1.68
CA ARG A 121 -27.04 -20.01 0.76
C ARG A 121 -27.71 -19.16 -0.30
N ALA A 122 -27.62 -19.57 -1.56
CA ALA A 122 -28.45 -19.01 -2.63
C ALA A 122 -29.56 -20.01 -2.98
N TYR A 123 -30.79 -19.51 -3.04
CA TYR A 123 -31.98 -20.29 -3.36
C TYR A 123 -32.30 -20.08 -4.83
N SER A 124 -32.18 -21.14 -5.62
CA SER A 124 -32.42 -21.10 -7.06
C SER A 124 -33.63 -21.93 -7.46
N SER A 125 -34.50 -21.36 -8.28
CA SER A 125 -35.62 -22.04 -8.94
C SER A 125 -35.60 -21.68 -10.43
N ASP A 126 -35.84 -22.65 -11.32
CA ASP A 126 -35.84 -22.46 -12.78
C ASP A 126 -34.60 -21.69 -13.32
N ASN A 127 -33.42 -21.98 -12.77
CA ASN A 127 -32.13 -21.32 -13.09
C ASN A 127 -32.05 -19.83 -12.72
N VAL A 128 -32.93 -19.37 -11.84
CA VAL A 128 -32.94 -18.00 -11.32
C VAL A 128 -32.71 -18.04 -9.82
N ILE A 129 -31.76 -17.24 -9.32
CA ILE A 129 -31.55 -17.08 -7.88
C ILE A 129 -32.66 -16.15 -7.35
N GLU A 130 -33.62 -16.71 -6.62
CA GLU A 130 -34.78 -15.96 -6.09
C GLU A 130 -34.62 -15.52 -4.63
N GLY A 131 -33.59 -16.01 -3.95
CA GLY A 131 -33.21 -15.53 -2.63
C GLY A 131 -31.78 -15.85 -2.23
N VAL A 132 -31.29 -15.11 -1.24
CA VAL A 132 -29.99 -15.32 -0.61
C VAL A 132 -30.16 -15.19 0.90
N ARG A 133 -29.63 -16.14 1.66
CA ARG A 133 -29.50 -16.04 3.12
C ARG A 133 -28.03 -15.94 3.47
N VAL A 134 -27.69 -15.04 4.38
CA VAL A 134 -26.32 -14.80 4.85
C VAL A 134 -26.29 -14.90 6.37
N TRP A 135 -25.36 -15.67 6.92
CA TRP A 135 -25.18 -15.85 8.37
C TRP A 135 -23.94 -15.11 8.86
N THR A 136 -24.06 -14.54 10.06
CA THR A 136 -22.99 -13.80 10.73
C THR A 136 -22.50 -14.54 11.98
N ASN A 137 -21.32 -14.18 12.47
CA ASN A 137 -20.67 -14.85 13.59
C ASN A 137 -21.35 -14.66 14.95
N ASP A 138 -22.20 -13.66 15.09
CA ASP A 138 -23.01 -13.37 16.28
C ASP A 138 -24.25 -14.29 16.40
N GLY A 139 -24.47 -15.16 15.42
CA GLY A 139 -25.64 -16.05 15.35
C GLY A 139 -26.83 -15.44 14.60
N SER A 140 -26.72 -14.20 14.14
CA SER A 140 -27.73 -13.54 13.32
C SER A 140 -27.68 -14.04 11.86
N HIS A 141 -28.73 -13.72 11.11
CA HIS A 141 -28.78 -13.94 9.66
C HIS A 141 -29.55 -12.81 8.98
N LYS A 142 -29.31 -12.64 7.68
CA LYS A 142 -30.05 -11.72 6.82
C LYS A 142 -30.57 -12.46 5.59
N ASP A 143 -31.85 -12.24 5.34
CA ASP A 143 -32.55 -12.78 4.18
C ASP A 143 -32.77 -11.69 3.13
N PHE A 144 -32.49 -12.06 1.89
CA PHE A 144 -32.71 -11.25 0.70
C PHE A 144 -33.61 -12.04 -0.24
N GLY A 145 -34.83 -11.57 -0.47
CA GLY A 145 -35.79 -12.25 -1.34
C GLY A 145 -36.42 -13.51 -0.71
N LYS A 146 -36.71 -14.51 -1.55
CA LYS A 146 -37.43 -15.74 -1.15
C LYS A 146 -36.47 -16.77 -0.60
N VAL A 147 -36.61 -17.10 0.67
CA VAL A 147 -35.73 -18.05 1.37
C VAL A 147 -36.55 -19.06 2.17
N GLN A 148 -35.98 -20.22 2.45
CA GLN A 148 -36.62 -21.30 3.20
C GLN A 148 -35.61 -22.12 4.01
N GLY A 149 -36.10 -22.99 4.89
CA GLY A 149 -35.27 -23.88 5.71
C GLY A 149 -34.74 -23.23 6.99
N ALA A 150 -33.90 -23.98 7.70
CA ALA A 150 -33.40 -23.62 9.02
C ALA A 150 -32.61 -22.29 8.99
N THR A 151 -32.84 -21.46 10.01
CA THR A 151 -32.17 -20.16 10.18
C THR A 151 -30.97 -20.25 11.11
N GLU A 152 -30.86 -21.32 11.88
CA GLU A 152 -29.76 -21.54 12.81
C GLU A 152 -28.47 -21.91 12.07
N ARG A 153 -27.35 -21.31 12.51
CA ARG A 153 -26.03 -21.58 11.94
C ARG A 153 -25.70 -23.08 11.99
N GLY A 154 -25.28 -23.63 10.85
CA GLY A 154 -24.87 -25.03 10.73
C GLY A 154 -26.02 -26.03 10.61
N GLN A 155 -27.28 -25.61 10.68
CA GLN A 155 -28.45 -26.50 10.60
C GLN A 155 -29.04 -26.62 9.18
N ASP A 156 -28.67 -25.73 8.26
CA ASP A 156 -29.06 -25.83 6.86
C ASP A 156 -28.03 -26.70 6.09
N PRO A 157 -28.40 -27.92 5.64
CA PRO A 157 -27.47 -28.85 5.01
C PRO A 157 -27.05 -28.44 3.59
N GLU A 158 -27.79 -27.51 2.97
CA GLU A 158 -27.47 -26.96 1.65
C GLU A 158 -26.75 -25.62 1.75
N ALA A 159 -26.61 -25.04 2.94
CA ALA A 159 -25.83 -23.82 3.11
C ALA A 159 -24.33 -24.12 3.09
N PHE A 160 -23.55 -23.18 2.57
CA PHE A 160 -22.11 -23.20 2.71
C PHE A 160 -21.70 -22.43 3.96
N PHE A 161 -21.00 -23.10 4.88
CA PHE A 161 -20.36 -22.48 6.04
C PHE A 161 -18.85 -22.55 5.91
N VAL A 162 -18.18 -21.44 6.19
CA VAL A 162 -16.72 -21.39 6.20
C VAL A 162 -16.18 -22.17 7.41
N PRO A 163 -14.93 -22.69 7.36
CA PRO A 163 -14.33 -23.36 8.50
C PRO A 163 -14.23 -22.46 9.73
N ALA A 164 -13.97 -23.04 10.90
CA ALA A 164 -13.65 -22.26 12.10
C ALA A 164 -12.52 -21.26 11.81
N ASP A 165 -12.60 -20.09 12.43
CA ASP A 165 -11.68 -18.95 12.24
C ASP A 165 -11.69 -18.29 10.86
N HIS A 166 -12.53 -18.72 9.91
CA HIS A 166 -12.62 -18.11 8.59
C HIS A 166 -13.77 -17.10 8.51
N GLU A 167 -13.70 -16.23 7.51
CA GLU A 167 -14.74 -15.29 7.13
C GLU A 167 -14.94 -15.25 5.62
N VAL A 168 -16.16 -14.96 5.19
CA VAL A 168 -16.43 -14.60 3.79
C VAL A 168 -15.92 -13.19 3.55
N VAL A 169 -15.07 -13.05 2.54
CA VAL A 169 -14.43 -11.79 2.15
C VAL A 169 -15.00 -11.18 0.89
N ASN A 170 -15.64 -11.97 0.02
CA ASN A 170 -16.28 -11.47 -1.20
C ASN A 170 -17.34 -12.46 -1.70
N PHE A 171 -18.28 -12.00 -2.54
CA PHE A 171 -19.10 -12.88 -3.36
C PHE A 171 -18.66 -12.83 -4.82
N PHE A 172 -18.67 -14.00 -5.46
CA PHE A 172 -18.29 -14.17 -6.86
C PHE A 172 -19.36 -14.98 -7.58
N GLY A 173 -19.31 -15.05 -8.91
CA GLY A 173 -20.26 -15.87 -9.63
C GLY A 173 -20.36 -15.54 -11.10
N HIS A 174 -21.57 -15.70 -11.63
CA HIS A 174 -21.85 -15.65 -13.05
C HIS A 174 -23.08 -14.80 -13.37
N THR A 175 -22.99 -14.02 -14.44
CA THR A 175 -24.12 -13.32 -15.05
C THR A 175 -24.50 -13.93 -16.40
N ASN A 176 -25.78 -13.97 -16.71
CA ASN A 176 -26.28 -14.42 -18.02
C ASN A 176 -26.19 -13.29 -19.07
N GLU A 177 -26.71 -13.53 -20.28
CA GLU A 177 -26.69 -12.55 -21.38
C GLU A 177 -27.49 -11.27 -21.06
N ASP A 178 -28.57 -11.42 -20.29
CA ASP A 178 -29.37 -10.31 -19.75
C ASP A 178 -28.72 -9.65 -18.53
N GLY A 179 -27.50 -10.05 -18.17
CA GLY A 179 -26.73 -9.59 -17.01
C GLY A 179 -27.39 -9.82 -15.65
N HIS A 180 -28.29 -10.79 -15.52
CA HIS A 180 -28.80 -11.25 -14.22
C HIS A 180 -27.80 -12.20 -13.57
N ILE A 181 -27.68 -12.15 -12.24
CA ILE A 181 -26.82 -13.05 -11.49
C ILE A 181 -27.56 -14.38 -11.33
N HIS A 182 -27.03 -15.42 -11.94
CA HIS A 182 -27.64 -16.75 -11.99
C HIS A 182 -26.73 -17.85 -11.42
N GLY A 183 -25.49 -17.50 -11.08
CA GLY A 183 -24.59 -18.29 -10.23
C GLY A 183 -23.98 -17.40 -9.14
N LEU A 184 -23.97 -17.87 -7.89
CA LEU A 184 -23.39 -17.15 -6.75
C LEU A 184 -22.56 -18.08 -5.86
N GLY A 185 -21.31 -17.71 -5.62
CA GLY A 185 -20.38 -18.30 -4.68
C GLY A 185 -19.81 -17.24 -3.72
N ALA A 186 -19.07 -17.68 -2.71
CA ALA A 186 -18.36 -16.82 -1.76
C ALA A 186 -16.86 -17.15 -1.73
N SER A 187 -16.04 -16.10 -1.78
CA SER A 187 -14.62 -16.17 -1.49
C SER A 187 -14.44 -16.00 0.02
N TYR A 188 -13.62 -16.84 0.63
CA TYR A 188 -13.39 -16.85 2.08
C TYR A 188 -11.91 -17.04 2.40
N THR A 189 -11.50 -16.54 3.56
CA THR A 189 -10.12 -16.68 4.06
C THR A 189 -10.12 -16.82 5.57
N ARG A 190 -9.00 -17.26 6.14
CA ARG A 190 -8.82 -17.25 7.59
C ARG A 190 -8.76 -15.81 8.09
N ARG A 191 -9.35 -15.54 9.26
CA ARG A 191 -9.28 -14.23 9.89
C ARG A 191 -7.90 -14.01 10.47
N LEU A 192 -7.28 -12.87 10.17
CA LEU A 192 -6.01 -12.47 10.79
C LEU A 192 -6.11 -12.45 12.32
N ALA A 193 -7.24 -11.96 12.86
CA ALA A 193 -7.50 -11.90 14.30
C ALA A 193 -7.44 -13.26 15.01
N SER A 194 -7.58 -14.39 14.30
CA SER A 194 -7.46 -15.73 14.88
C SER A 194 -6.05 -16.06 15.38
N LEU A 195 -5.02 -15.35 14.92
CA LEU A 195 -3.65 -15.54 15.38
C LEU A 195 -3.39 -14.97 16.77
N ARG A 196 -4.22 -14.05 17.27
CA ARG A 196 -4.00 -13.39 18.58
C ARG A 196 -3.86 -14.39 19.73
N ALA A 197 -4.60 -15.49 19.70
CA ALA A 197 -4.54 -16.55 20.70
C ALA A 197 -3.21 -17.32 20.71
N ARG A 198 -2.36 -17.11 19.71
CA ARG A 198 -1.06 -17.77 19.51
C ARG A 198 0.12 -16.83 19.73
N ALA A 199 -0.14 -15.54 19.94
CA ALA A 199 0.90 -14.58 20.26
C ALA A 199 1.63 -15.00 21.55
N PRO A 200 2.95 -14.83 21.64
CA PRO A 200 3.67 -14.94 22.90
C PRO A 200 2.99 -14.10 23.99
N ALA A 201 2.93 -14.62 25.22
CA ALA A 201 2.34 -13.90 26.33
C ALA A 201 3.16 -12.63 26.62
N SER A 202 2.53 -11.46 26.54
CA SER A 202 3.13 -10.19 26.96
C SER A 202 3.01 -10.02 28.47
N GLY A 203 4.04 -9.47 29.10
CA GLY A 203 3.98 -9.08 30.51
C GLY A 203 2.92 -7.99 30.74
N PRO A 204 2.32 -7.91 31.94
CA PRO A 204 1.27 -6.92 32.24
C PRO A 204 1.71 -5.45 32.20
N SER A 205 3.02 -5.18 32.11
CA SER A 205 3.61 -3.84 32.02
C SER A 205 4.24 -3.54 30.65
N GLU A 206 4.15 -4.45 29.68
CA GLU A 206 4.78 -4.28 28.37
C GLU A 206 3.84 -3.54 27.42
N SER A 207 4.40 -2.58 26.68
CA SER A 207 3.64 -1.91 25.62
C SER A 207 3.31 -2.92 24.52
N PRO A 208 2.11 -2.89 23.92
CA PRO A 208 1.76 -3.81 22.85
C PRO A 208 2.72 -3.64 21.66
N PRO A 209 2.96 -4.71 20.88
CA PRO A 209 3.75 -4.60 19.66
C PRO A 209 3.08 -3.64 18.68
N ARG A 210 3.88 -2.92 17.91
CA ARG A 210 3.39 -1.93 16.95
C ARG A 210 4.27 -1.90 15.71
N LEU A 211 3.67 -2.00 14.53
CA LEU A 211 4.38 -1.97 13.25
C LEU A 211 4.06 -0.68 12.49
N SER A 212 4.87 0.36 12.67
CA SER A 212 4.67 1.68 12.07
C SER A 212 5.49 1.84 10.80
N ALA A 213 4.87 2.23 9.68
CA ALA A 213 5.62 2.62 8.48
C ALA A 213 6.29 3.99 8.69
N PHE A 214 7.53 4.14 8.23
CA PHE A 214 8.10 5.47 8.02
C PHE A 214 7.95 5.85 6.54
N LEU A 215 7.73 7.16 6.30
CA LEU A 215 7.52 7.70 4.96
C LEU A 215 8.78 7.55 4.08
N SER A 216 8.59 7.57 2.77
CA SER A 216 9.70 7.41 1.82
C SER A 216 10.66 8.57 1.91
N GLN A 217 11.93 8.26 2.01
CA GLN A 217 13.01 9.23 2.09
C GLN A 217 13.77 9.20 0.78
N THR A 218 13.89 10.35 0.12
CA THR A 218 14.73 10.50 -1.07
C THR A 218 15.95 11.34 -0.71
N TYR A 219 17.13 10.82 -1.02
CA TYR A 219 18.39 11.50 -0.73
C TYR A 219 18.83 12.25 -1.98
N LEU A 220 19.14 13.52 -1.77
CA LEU A 220 19.42 14.46 -2.85
C LEU A 220 20.92 14.71 -2.87
N ASP A 221 21.58 14.41 -3.99
CA ASP A 221 22.91 14.94 -4.23
C ASP A 221 22.87 16.46 -4.44
N ALA A 222 24.02 17.13 -4.37
CA ALA A 222 24.16 18.58 -4.60
C ALA A 222 23.41 19.07 -5.85
N SER A 223 23.50 18.35 -6.97
CA SER A 223 22.88 18.74 -8.24
C SER A 223 21.35 18.65 -8.18
N THR A 224 20.84 17.64 -7.48
CA THR A 224 19.42 17.39 -7.28
C THR A 224 18.85 18.41 -6.31
N GLN A 225 19.53 18.65 -5.19
CA GLN A 225 19.14 19.70 -4.25
C GLN A 225 19.13 21.07 -4.93
N GLN A 226 20.12 21.38 -5.78
CA GLN A 226 20.13 22.62 -6.54
C GLN A 226 18.94 22.70 -7.51
N SER A 227 18.61 21.60 -8.19
CA SER A 227 17.45 21.54 -9.10
C SER A 227 16.14 21.80 -8.34
N TRP A 228 15.99 21.24 -7.13
CA TRP A 228 14.86 21.54 -6.25
C TRP A 228 14.87 23.00 -5.78
N ALA A 229 16.02 23.52 -5.36
CA ALA A 229 16.16 24.90 -4.89
C ALA A 229 15.80 25.94 -5.97
N THR A 230 15.99 25.60 -7.25
CA THR A 230 15.60 26.44 -8.40
C THR A 230 14.26 26.06 -9.02
N ASN A 231 13.52 25.11 -8.43
CA ASN A 231 12.26 24.57 -8.95
C ASN A 231 12.37 24.05 -10.40
N ASP A 232 13.52 23.48 -10.78
CA ASP A 232 13.74 22.83 -12.08
C ASP A 232 13.13 21.42 -12.10
N MET A 233 11.79 21.40 -12.11
CA MET A 233 11.00 20.17 -12.07
C MET A 233 11.22 19.29 -13.30
N ALA A 234 11.55 19.87 -14.45
CA ALA A 234 11.86 19.10 -15.66
C ALA A 234 13.12 18.24 -15.45
N THR A 235 14.18 18.81 -14.87
CA THR A 235 15.40 18.06 -14.54
C THR A 235 15.13 17.00 -13.47
N ILE A 236 14.38 17.32 -12.42
CA ILE A 236 14.01 16.37 -11.35
C ILE A 236 13.22 15.19 -11.92
N THR A 237 12.19 15.45 -12.72
CA THR A 237 11.35 14.43 -13.35
C THR A 237 12.15 13.58 -14.31
N ARG A 238 13.02 14.18 -15.15
CA ARG A 238 13.90 13.43 -16.05
C ARG A 238 14.80 12.48 -15.26
N LYS A 239 15.43 12.97 -14.18
CA LYS A 239 16.31 12.19 -13.30
C LYS A 239 15.56 11.02 -12.65
N ARG A 240 14.34 11.23 -12.15
CA ARG A 240 13.47 10.17 -11.61
C ARG A 240 13.07 9.14 -12.67
N ASN A 241 12.71 9.59 -13.88
CA ASN A 241 12.33 8.70 -14.98
C ASN A 241 13.51 7.85 -15.48
N GLU A 242 14.72 8.41 -15.49
CA GLU A 242 15.93 7.64 -15.81
C GLU A 242 16.26 6.65 -14.70
N ALA A 243 16.19 7.05 -13.42
CA ALA A 243 16.38 6.13 -12.29
C ALA A 243 15.35 5.00 -12.27
N SER A 244 14.09 5.30 -12.67
CA SER A 244 13.04 4.30 -12.88
C SER A 244 13.43 3.27 -13.94
N LYS A 245 13.99 3.72 -15.07
CA LYS A 245 14.45 2.82 -16.14
C LYS A 245 15.60 1.93 -15.69
N ASP A 246 16.52 2.46 -14.89
CA ASP A 246 17.63 1.68 -14.31
C ASP A 246 17.10 0.61 -13.34
N LEU A 247 16.08 0.93 -12.55
CA LEU A 247 15.53 0.01 -11.54
C LEU A 247 14.53 -1.01 -12.13
N ALA A 248 13.90 -0.71 -13.26
CA ALA A 248 12.86 -1.54 -13.86
C ALA A 248 13.31 -2.99 -14.15
N PRO A 249 14.50 -3.28 -14.70
CA PRO A 249 14.99 -4.64 -14.91
C PRO A 249 15.08 -5.45 -13.61
N ILE A 250 15.54 -4.83 -12.52
CA ILE A 250 15.65 -5.46 -11.19
C ILE A 250 14.27 -5.84 -10.66
N TYR A 251 13.31 -4.90 -10.74
CA TYR A 251 11.96 -5.17 -10.27
C TYR A 251 11.21 -6.18 -11.15
N TYR A 252 11.45 -6.16 -12.47
CA TYR A 252 10.95 -7.20 -13.37
C TYR A 252 11.53 -8.57 -13.00
N ASN A 253 12.83 -8.65 -12.70
CA ASN A 253 13.47 -9.89 -12.23
C ASN A 253 12.84 -10.38 -10.91
N ILE A 254 12.60 -9.50 -9.92
CA ILE A 254 11.92 -9.86 -8.67
C ILE A 254 10.49 -10.35 -8.94
N HIS A 255 9.76 -9.70 -9.85
CA HIS A 255 8.42 -10.12 -10.24
C HIS A 255 8.40 -11.54 -10.84
N GLU A 256 9.24 -11.79 -11.85
CA GLU A 256 9.28 -13.07 -12.55
C GLU A 256 9.86 -14.18 -11.67
N ASN A 257 11.02 -13.93 -11.07
CA ASN A 257 11.85 -14.95 -10.43
C ASN A 257 11.71 -15.06 -8.91
N GLY A 258 11.05 -14.09 -8.25
CA GLY A 258 10.79 -14.11 -6.81
C GLY A 258 12.07 -14.29 -5.99
N ASP A 259 12.13 -15.33 -5.16
CA ASP A 259 13.28 -15.59 -4.29
C ASP A 259 14.59 -15.74 -5.06
N LYS A 260 14.56 -16.23 -6.30
CA LYS A 260 15.77 -16.38 -7.12
C LYS A 260 16.37 -15.05 -7.58
N ALA A 261 15.63 -13.94 -7.41
CA ALA A 261 16.08 -12.61 -7.78
C ALA A 261 16.95 -11.95 -6.70
N TRP A 262 17.00 -12.50 -5.47
CA TRP A 262 17.81 -11.93 -4.41
C TRP A 262 19.00 -12.80 -4.05
N VAL A 263 20.02 -12.15 -3.51
CA VAL A 263 21.22 -12.79 -2.97
C VAL A 263 21.39 -12.37 -1.53
N HIS A 264 21.69 -13.34 -0.67
CA HIS A 264 22.01 -13.11 0.73
C HIS A 264 23.49 -12.77 0.89
N VAL A 265 23.77 -11.58 1.42
CA VAL A 265 25.11 -11.03 1.56
C VAL A 265 25.32 -10.50 2.97
N CYS A 266 26.57 -10.47 3.42
CA CYS A 266 26.97 -10.00 4.74
C CYS A 266 28.09 -8.96 4.59
N ASP A 267 27.98 -7.86 5.34
CA ASP A 267 29.09 -6.95 5.53
C ASP A 267 30.13 -7.60 6.45
N PRO A 268 31.35 -7.90 5.97
CA PRO A 268 32.37 -8.54 6.79
C PRO A 268 32.90 -7.65 7.93
N GLU A 269 32.71 -6.33 7.86
CA GLU A 269 33.17 -5.42 8.91
C GLU A 269 32.20 -5.35 10.08
N THR A 270 30.90 -5.30 9.79
CA THR A 270 29.84 -5.12 10.81
C THR A 270 29.15 -6.43 11.17
N GLY A 271 29.26 -7.46 10.33
CA GLY A 271 28.55 -8.74 10.46
C GLY A 271 27.09 -8.66 10.04
N GLU A 272 26.67 -7.56 9.41
CA GLU A 272 25.27 -7.32 9.09
C GLU A 272 24.84 -7.96 7.78
N GLU A 273 23.62 -8.51 7.78
CA GLU A 273 23.09 -9.31 6.68
C GLU A 273 22.02 -8.55 5.88
N TYR A 274 22.11 -8.66 4.55
CA TYR A 274 21.25 -7.99 3.59
C TYR A 274 20.76 -8.97 2.53
N TYR A 275 19.58 -8.69 1.97
CA TYR A 275 19.10 -9.34 0.76
C TYR A 275 19.13 -8.33 -0.37
N VAL A 276 19.93 -8.58 -1.39
CA VAL A 276 20.18 -7.63 -2.48
C VAL A 276 19.82 -8.21 -3.84
N SER A 277 19.33 -7.35 -4.73
CA SER A 277 19.03 -7.64 -6.13
C SER A 277 19.57 -6.47 -6.96
N TRP A 278 20.34 -6.74 -8.00
CA TRP A 278 21.06 -5.70 -8.74
C TRP A 278 21.22 -6.02 -10.22
N ASP A 279 21.62 -5.01 -10.98
CA ASP A 279 22.17 -5.12 -12.32
C ASP A 279 23.44 -4.24 -12.43
N ASP A 280 23.95 -4.01 -13.64
CA ASP A 280 25.19 -3.26 -13.86
C ASP A 280 25.10 -1.77 -13.45
N VAL A 281 23.91 -1.23 -13.21
CA VAL A 281 23.69 0.21 -12.99
C VAL A 281 22.81 0.54 -11.78
N ALA A 282 22.16 -0.43 -11.16
CA ALA A 282 21.26 -0.20 -10.03
C ALA A 282 21.26 -1.37 -9.03
N ILE A 283 20.76 -1.08 -7.82
CA ILE A 283 20.62 -2.06 -6.74
C ILE A 283 19.37 -1.79 -5.91
N VAL A 284 18.72 -2.86 -5.47
CA VAL A 284 17.60 -2.89 -4.54
C VAL A 284 17.98 -3.80 -3.38
N TRP A 285 17.65 -3.41 -2.14
CA TRP A 285 17.92 -4.24 -0.96
C TRP A 285 16.75 -4.30 0.00
N SER A 286 16.74 -5.37 0.81
CA SER A 286 15.98 -5.47 2.04
C SER A 286 16.92 -5.73 3.20
N TYR A 287 16.67 -5.03 4.30
CA TYR A 287 17.50 -5.05 5.48
C TYR A 287 16.66 -4.85 6.74
N ALA A 288 17.12 -5.38 7.87
CA ALA A 288 16.57 -5.03 9.16
C ALA A 288 17.68 -4.99 10.21
N THR A 289 17.51 -4.11 11.20
CA THR A 289 18.40 -3.97 12.35
C THR A 289 17.60 -3.81 13.62
N ASP A 290 18.21 -4.17 14.74
CA ASP A 290 17.60 -3.95 16.05
C ASP A 290 18.12 -2.67 16.69
N ARG A 291 17.23 -2.00 17.42
CA ARG A 291 17.61 -0.93 18.34
C ARG A 291 17.25 -1.33 19.77
N PRO A 292 18.07 -0.94 20.77
CA PRO A 292 17.73 -1.13 22.17
C PRO A 292 16.36 -0.50 22.48
N SER A 293 15.51 -1.20 23.22
CA SER A 293 14.22 -0.64 23.65
C SER A 293 14.45 0.48 24.66
N ALA A 294 13.78 1.64 24.46
CA ALA A 294 13.88 2.79 25.35
C ALA A 294 13.13 2.60 26.68
N SER A 295 12.27 1.57 26.77
CA SER A 295 11.40 1.26 27.90
C SER A 295 11.55 -0.21 28.26
N GLY A 296 12.23 -0.51 29.36
CA GLY A 296 12.78 -1.84 29.64
C GLY A 296 11.78 -2.96 30.01
N SER A 297 12.16 -4.17 29.61
CA SER A 297 12.25 -5.45 30.34
C SER A 297 13.22 -6.28 29.48
N GLY A 298 13.91 -7.29 30.02
CA GLY A 298 14.98 -8.00 29.29
C GLY A 298 14.58 -8.77 28.03
N ASP A 299 13.30 -8.78 27.64
CA ASP A 299 12.73 -9.77 26.72
C ASP A 299 12.14 -9.17 25.41
N THR A 300 12.13 -7.84 25.24
CA THR A 300 11.63 -7.19 24.01
C THR A 300 12.59 -6.13 23.43
N LYS A 301 12.46 -5.88 22.12
CA LYS A 301 13.28 -4.91 21.37
C LYS A 301 12.48 -4.21 20.28
N ASN A 302 13.08 -3.18 19.67
CA ASN A 302 12.56 -2.54 18.47
C ASN A 302 13.40 -2.96 17.26
N SER A 303 12.76 -3.16 16.10
CA SER A 303 13.44 -3.46 14.84
C SER A 303 13.10 -2.41 13.79
N VAL A 304 14.11 -1.90 13.09
CA VAL A 304 13.96 -1.04 11.93
C VAL A 304 14.16 -1.89 10.69
N ILE A 305 13.19 -1.87 9.79
CA ILE A 305 13.17 -2.64 8.55
C ILE A 305 13.23 -1.64 7.41
N SER A 306 14.16 -1.80 6.48
CA SER A 306 14.31 -0.93 5.32
C SER A 306 14.26 -1.73 4.02
N ILE A 307 13.59 -1.15 3.03
CA ILE A 307 13.70 -1.51 1.63
C ILE A 307 14.20 -0.27 0.91
N GLY A 308 15.35 -0.41 0.25
CA GLY A 308 15.99 0.69 -0.45
C GLY A 308 16.29 0.36 -1.89
N SER A 309 16.54 1.41 -2.65
CA SER A 309 16.90 1.32 -4.06
C SER A 309 17.86 2.45 -4.42
N TYR A 310 18.79 2.14 -5.33
CA TYR A 310 19.78 3.08 -5.81
C TYR A 310 20.00 2.92 -7.32
N SER A 311 20.03 4.04 -8.04
CA SER A 311 20.50 4.13 -9.43
C SER A 311 21.85 4.84 -9.44
N SER A 312 22.87 4.18 -9.99
CA SER A 312 24.23 4.74 -10.11
C SER A 312 24.33 5.79 -11.21
N THR A 313 23.60 5.62 -12.33
CA THR A 313 23.66 6.57 -13.45
C THR A 313 23.08 7.92 -13.07
N GLN A 314 22.02 7.90 -12.26
CA GLN A 314 21.35 9.09 -11.77
C GLN A 314 21.80 9.48 -10.37
N ASN A 315 22.57 8.66 -9.68
CA ASN A 315 22.95 8.93 -8.30
C ASN A 315 21.73 9.24 -7.40
N MET A 316 20.66 8.45 -7.55
CA MET A 316 19.41 8.62 -6.80
C MET A 316 19.22 7.47 -5.83
N LEU A 317 18.99 7.81 -4.55
CA LEU A 317 18.76 6.88 -3.46
C LEU A 317 17.38 7.12 -2.84
N SER A 318 16.59 6.06 -2.70
CA SER A 318 15.35 6.10 -1.93
C SER A 318 15.27 4.93 -0.94
N VAL A 319 14.77 5.22 0.26
CA VAL A 319 14.57 4.24 1.32
C VAL A 319 13.18 4.41 1.91
N SER A 320 12.51 3.31 2.14
CA SER A 320 11.28 3.25 2.90
C SER A 320 11.23 1.99 3.77
N GLY A 321 10.27 1.91 4.69
CA GLY A 321 10.19 0.73 5.54
C GLY A 321 9.35 0.92 6.79
N TYR A 322 9.73 0.21 7.85
CA TYR A 322 8.97 0.09 9.08
C TYR A 322 9.82 0.16 10.32
N ILE A 323 9.20 0.58 11.41
CA ILE A 323 9.67 0.38 12.77
C ILE A 323 8.70 -0.59 13.44
N TRP A 324 9.19 -1.75 13.85
CA TRP A 324 8.45 -2.73 14.62
C TRP A 324 8.87 -2.65 16.08
N GLU A 325 8.01 -2.06 16.89
CA GLU A 325 8.23 -1.80 18.31
C GLU A 325 7.74 -2.99 19.15
N ASN A 326 8.43 -3.23 20.28
CA ASN A 326 8.08 -4.22 21.31
C ASN A 326 7.93 -5.66 20.78
N ILE A 327 8.88 -6.12 19.97
CA ILE A 327 8.94 -7.52 19.49
C ILE A 327 9.89 -8.38 20.36
N PRO A 328 9.79 -9.72 20.33
CA PRO A 328 10.65 -10.59 21.14
C PRO A 328 12.14 -10.35 20.88
N ALA A 329 12.96 -10.33 21.94
CA ALA A 329 14.41 -10.11 21.82
C ALA A 329 15.12 -11.18 20.97
N ALA A 330 14.60 -12.41 20.95
CA ALA A 330 15.12 -13.54 20.17
C ALA A 330 14.88 -13.43 18.65
N THR A 331 14.12 -12.44 18.20
CA THR A 331 13.90 -12.20 16.76
C THR A 331 15.23 -12.00 16.05
N ILE A 332 15.43 -12.57 14.87
CA ILE A 332 16.68 -12.39 14.13
C ILE A 332 16.43 -11.34 13.03
N PRO A 333 17.17 -10.21 12.99
CA PRO A 333 16.95 -9.15 11.99
C PRO A 333 16.98 -9.66 10.56
N SER A 334 17.93 -10.52 10.20
CA SER A 334 18.02 -11.07 8.85
C SER A 334 16.84 -11.96 8.47
N VAL A 335 16.18 -12.61 9.44
CA VAL A 335 14.92 -13.35 9.19
C VAL A 335 13.77 -12.37 8.92
N THR A 336 13.73 -11.24 9.63
CA THR A 336 12.76 -10.17 9.35
C THR A 336 12.99 -9.59 7.95
N ALA A 337 14.25 -9.25 7.60
CA ALA A 337 14.60 -8.75 6.27
C ALA A 337 14.23 -9.75 5.15
N LEU A 338 14.46 -11.05 5.38
CA LEU A 338 14.08 -12.10 4.44
C LEU A 338 12.58 -12.11 4.16
N ALA A 339 11.74 -11.93 5.17
CA ALA A 339 10.28 -11.87 5.00
C ALA A 339 9.87 -10.71 4.08
N PHE A 340 10.54 -9.56 4.19
CA PHE A 340 10.28 -8.39 3.34
C PHE A 340 10.81 -8.54 1.92
N ALA A 341 12.00 -9.14 1.73
CA ALA A 341 12.51 -9.52 0.41
C ALA A 341 11.56 -10.49 -0.31
N THR A 342 11.04 -11.47 0.43
CA THR A 342 10.09 -12.48 -0.05
C THR A 342 8.74 -11.85 -0.43
N LEU A 343 8.29 -10.88 0.35
CA LEU A 343 7.04 -10.13 0.14
C LEU A 343 7.11 -9.23 -1.11
N ALA A 344 8.29 -8.75 -1.50
CA ALA A 344 8.49 -7.78 -2.57
C ALA A 344 7.86 -8.20 -3.91
N LYS A 345 7.98 -9.47 -4.31
CA LYS A 345 7.33 -9.99 -5.54
C LYS A 345 5.83 -9.73 -5.53
N SER A 346 5.18 -10.06 -4.42
CA SER A 346 3.73 -9.92 -4.30
C SER A 346 3.32 -8.45 -4.23
N LEU A 347 4.12 -7.60 -3.59
CA LEU A 347 3.91 -6.15 -3.57
C LEU A 347 4.03 -5.52 -4.96
N ILE A 348 5.06 -5.88 -5.72
CA ILE A 348 5.28 -5.45 -7.11
C ILE A 348 4.13 -5.85 -8.02
N SER A 349 3.50 -6.99 -7.74
CA SER A 349 2.47 -7.54 -8.63
C SER A 349 1.08 -6.99 -8.34
N GLN A 350 0.74 -6.84 -7.05
CA GLN A 350 -0.65 -6.60 -6.62
C GLN A 350 -0.75 -5.76 -5.34
N GLY A 351 0.38 -5.33 -4.74
CA GLY A 351 0.39 -4.72 -3.41
C GLY A 351 -0.47 -3.46 -3.29
N ILE A 352 -0.60 -2.70 -4.38
CA ILE A 352 -1.44 -1.49 -4.45
C ILE A 352 -2.93 -1.82 -4.54
N GLU A 353 -3.30 -3.05 -4.88
CA GLU A 353 -4.69 -3.48 -4.84
C GLU A 353 -5.06 -4.11 -3.50
N TRP A 354 -4.11 -4.32 -2.58
CA TRP A 354 -4.40 -5.02 -1.36
C TRP A 354 -5.10 -4.14 -0.33
N GLY A 355 -6.17 -4.68 0.24
CA GLY A 355 -6.67 -4.19 1.51
C GLY A 355 -5.64 -4.45 2.61
N ILE A 356 -5.65 -3.57 3.62
CA ILE A 356 -4.72 -3.60 4.74
C ILE A 356 -4.68 -4.96 5.42
N GLN A 357 -5.85 -5.53 5.73
CA GLN A 357 -5.91 -6.82 6.44
C GLN A 357 -5.33 -7.94 5.59
N TYR A 358 -5.55 -7.92 4.27
CA TYR A 358 -4.96 -8.91 3.38
C TYR A 358 -3.44 -8.84 3.35
N ALA A 359 -2.87 -7.64 3.28
CA ALA A 359 -1.43 -7.50 3.28
C ALA A 359 -0.80 -7.88 4.62
N ALA A 360 -1.45 -7.56 5.74
CA ALA A 360 -1.01 -8.02 7.06
C ALA A 360 -1.05 -9.56 7.14
N SER A 361 -2.09 -10.20 6.61
CA SER A 361 -2.14 -11.66 6.46
C SER A 361 -1.02 -12.21 5.57
N LYS A 362 -0.67 -11.54 4.46
CA LYS A 362 0.48 -11.92 3.63
C LYS A 362 1.81 -11.78 4.36
N LEU A 363 2.01 -10.70 5.10
CA LEU A 363 3.19 -10.55 5.94
C LEU A 363 3.28 -11.68 6.98
N ALA A 364 2.17 -12.05 7.63
CA ALA A 364 2.13 -13.19 8.55
C ALA A 364 2.48 -14.52 7.86
N GLU A 365 1.91 -14.80 6.68
CA GLU A 365 2.29 -15.97 5.86
C GLU A 365 3.79 -16.03 5.59
N PHE A 366 4.38 -14.92 5.14
CA PHE A 366 5.80 -14.87 4.79
C PHE A 366 6.70 -15.00 6.00
N LEU A 367 6.38 -14.34 7.12
CA LEU A 367 7.09 -14.52 8.39
C LEU A 367 7.09 -15.98 8.83
N THR A 368 5.96 -16.66 8.74
CA THR A 368 5.89 -18.09 9.03
C THR A 368 6.70 -18.93 8.06
N ALA A 369 6.67 -18.62 6.76
CA ALA A 369 7.44 -19.32 5.73
C ALA A 369 8.96 -19.19 5.95
N VAL A 370 9.43 -18.11 6.59
CA VAL A 370 10.86 -17.92 6.93
C VAL A 370 11.20 -18.36 8.36
N GLY A 371 10.28 -19.04 9.05
CA GLY A 371 10.50 -19.61 10.39
C GLY A 371 10.16 -18.67 11.55
N ALA A 372 9.73 -17.43 11.30
CA ALA A 372 9.40 -16.43 12.31
C ALA A 372 7.93 -16.52 12.78
N LYS A 373 7.53 -17.69 13.29
CA LYS A 373 6.13 -17.95 13.71
C LYS A 373 5.65 -17.02 14.84
N ASP A 374 6.51 -16.75 15.81
CA ASP A 374 6.17 -15.89 16.95
C ASP A 374 5.90 -14.45 16.48
N LEU A 375 6.71 -13.96 15.54
CA LEU A 375 6.49 -12.67 14.88
C LEU A 375 5.20 -12.64 14.08
N ALA A 376 4.93 -13.69 13.29
CA ALA A 376 3.71 -13.81 12.51
C ALA A 376 2.46 -13.74 13.41
N ALA A 377 2.51 -14.34 14.60
CA ALA A 377 1.41 -14.33 15.56
C ALA A 377 1.17 -12.94 16.20
N LEU A 378 2.18 -12.06 16.22
CA LEU A 378 2.06 -10.68 16.72
C LEU A 378 1.47 -9.71 15.69
N ILE A 379 1.42 -10.07 14.40
CA ILE A 379 0.92 -9.20 13.33
C ILE A 379 -0.46 -8.61 13.63
N PRO A 380 -1.49 -9.36 14.04
CA PRO A 380 -2.83 -8.79 14.24
C PRO A 380 -2.83 -7.63 15.24
N THR A 381 -2.09 -7.77 16.34
CA THR A 381 -1.95 -6.73 17.38
C THR A 381 -1.05 -5.59 16.89
N SER A 382 0.04 -5.92 16.19
CA SER A 382 1.02 -4.95 15.68
C SER A 382 0.42 -3.95 14.70
N VAL A 383 -0.61 -4.37 13.94
CA VAL A 383 -1.23 -3.55 12.91
C VAL A 383 -2.51 -2.85 13.39
N GLU A 384 -3.11 -3.29 14.49
CA GLU A 384 -4.35 -2.74 15.05
C GLU A 384 -4.20 -1.28 15.48
N SER A 385 -3.07 -0.94 16.10
CA SER A 385 -2.75 0.44 16.53
C SER A 385 -2.43 1.38 15.37
N THR A 386 -2.23 0.84 14.17
CA THR A 386 -1.81 1.63 13.01
C THR A 386 -2.97 2.03 12.12
N GLY A 387 -4.20 1.60 12.43
CA GLY A 387 -5.40 1.92 11.67
C GLY A 387 -5.43 1.37 10.24
N GLY A 388 -4.31 0.91 9.69
CA GLY A 388 -4.24 0.61 8.27
C GLY A 388 -2.87 0.63 7.61
N LEU A 389 -1.80 0.84 8.37
CA LEU A 389 -0.64 1.55 7.86
C LEU A 389 0.49 0.70 7.28
N VAL A 390 0.25 -0.57 6.97
CA VAL A 390 1.35 -1.55 6.92
C VAL A 390 2.00 -1.68 5.54
N ILE A 391 1.45 -1.13 4.46
CA ILE A 391 1.98 -1.38 3.10
C ILE A 391 2.55 -0.13 2.43
N ALA A 392 2.10 1.05 2.86
CA ALA A 392 2.44 2.32 2.22
C ALA A 392 3.95 2.63 2.22
N GLY A 393 4.69 2.13 3.23
CA GLY A 393 6.15 2.29 3.32
C GLY A 393 6.85 1.71 2.09
N VAL A 394 6.81 0.38 1.89
CA VAL A 394 7.52 -0.29 0.80
C VAL A 394 7.02 0.11 -0.59
N ILE A 395 5.70 0.33 -0.74
CA ILE A 395 5.11 0.80 -2.00
C ILE A 395 5.66 2.19 -2.37
N GLY A 396 5.99 3.02 -1.39
CA GLY A 396 6.48 4.37 -1.61
C GLY A 396 7.72 4.44 -2.51
N VAL A 397 8.65 3.48 -2.44
CA VAL A 397 9.82 3.44 -3.36
C VAL A 397 9.38 3.23 -4.82
N PHE A 398 8.45 2.31 -5.06
CA PHE A 398 7.90 2.08 -6.41
C PHE A 398 7.18 3.31 -6.95
N VAL A 399 6.43 3.98 -6.08
CA VAL A 399 5.64 5.16 -6.42
C VAL A 399 6.54 6.38 -6.66
N VAL A 400 7.58 6.57 -5.85
CA VAL A 400 8.59 7.62 -6.02
C VAL A 400 9.34 7.45 -7.34
N PHE A 401 9.63 6.22 -7.77
CA PHE A 401 10.24 5.99 -9.08
C PHE A 401 9.23 5.75 -10.21
N GLY A 402 7.93 5.96 -9.98
CA GLY A 402 6.92 5.85 -11.04
C GLY A 402 6.83 4.46 -11.69
N LEU A 403 7.28 3.41 -10.99
CA LEU A 403 7.33 2.03 -11.48
C LEU A 403 5.96 1.33 -11.52
N LEU A 404 4.88 2.10 -11.32
CA LEU A 404 3.50 1.64 -11.47
C LEU A 404 3.16 1.21 -12.91
N ALA A 405 4.01 1.54 -13.89
CA ALA A 405 3.89 1.04 -15.25
C ALA A 405 3.90 -0.51 -15.31
N LEU A 406 4.76 -1.17 -14.53
CA LEU A 406 4.80 -2.64 -14.42
C LEU A 406 3.47 -3.22 -13.92
N LEU A 407 2.75 -2.48 -13.06
CA LEU A 407 1.45 -2.86 -12.52
C LEU A 407 0.29 -2.62 -13.51
N SER A 408 0.37 -1.54 -14.30
CA SER A 408 -0.69 -1.13 -15.25
C SER A 408 -0.90 -2.10 -16.42
N VAL A 409 0.12 -2.87 -16.81
CA VAL A 409 0.01 -3.92 -17.85
C VAL A 409 -1.01 -4.99 -17.45
N ILE A 410 -1.20 -5.20 -16.13
CA ILE A 410 -2.06 -6.25 -15.57
C ILE A 410 -3.49 -5.74 -15.36
N PHE A 411 -3.66 -4.45 -15.00
CA PHE A 411 -4.95 -3.88 -14.60
C PHE A 411 -5.27 -2.63 -15.43
N LYS A 412 -6.26 -2.73 -16.33
CA LYS A 412 -6.76 -1.60 -17.15
C LYS A 412 -7.50 -0.55 -16.29
N LYS A 413 -6.77 0.19 -15.46
CA LYS A 413 -7.25 1.25 -14.56
C LYS A 413 -6.44 2.54 -14.75
N PHE A 414 -7.03 3.67 -14.39
CA PHE A 414 -6.29 4.92 -14.21
C PHE A 414 -5.76 4.98 -12.79
N TRP A 415 -4.50 5.39 -12.65
CA TRP A 415 -3.87 5.65 -11.37
C TRP A 415 -3.43 7.10 -11.30
N LEU A 416 -3.69 7.75 -10.17
CA LEU A 416 -3.19 9.07 -9.86
C LEU A 416 -2.32 8.98 -8.61
N VAL A 417 -1.11 9.49 -8.71
CA VAL A 417 -0.15 9.57 -7.63
C VAL A 417 0.09 11.03 -7.28
N LEU A 418 -0.22 11.40 -6.04
CA LEU A 418 0.07 12.71 -5.48
C LEU A 418 1.28 12.55 -4.54
N ASN A 419 2.43 13.09 -4.94
CA ASN A 419 3.65 13.11 -4.12
C ASN A 419 3.77 14.47 -3.46
N VAL A 420 3.76 14.52 -2.14
CA VAL A 420 3.98 15.76 -1.38
C VAL A 420 5.34 15.70 -0.70
N TYR A 421 6.19 16.66 -1.03
CA TYR A 421 7.55 16.82 -0.51
C TYR A 421 7.56 17.95 0.51
N ASN A 422 7.97 17.66 1.75
CA ASN A 422 8.10 18.70 2.77
C ASN A 422 9.56 19.20 2.85
N PHE A 423 9.81 20.42 2.37
CA PHE A 423 11.08 21.13 2.53
C PHE A 423 11.05 22.14 3.70
N ASP A 424 9.98 22.17 4.48
CA ASP A 424 9.85 23.04 5.66
C ASP A 424 10.75 22.56 6.81
N LEU A 425 11.66 23.41 7.26
CA LEU A 425 12.57 23.14 8.37
C LEU A 425 11.87 23.22 9.74
N ASP A 426 10.81 24.03 9.83
CA ASP A 426 10.26 24.46 11.10
C ASP A 426 9.04 23.63 11.49
N TYR A 427 8.25 23.19 10.51
CA TYR A 427 6.95 22.56 10.75
C TYR A 427 6.73 21.25 10.01
N GLN A 428 6.02 20.35 10.69
CA GLN A 428 5.49 19.14 10.07
C GLN A 428 4.18 19.48 9.36
N TRP A 429 3.86 18.67 8.35
CA TRP A 429 2.65 18.84 7.55
C TRP A 429 1.86 17.55 7.53
N SER A 430 0.56 17.60 7.78
CA SER A 430 -0.29 16.42 7.80
C SER A 430 -1.36 16.48 6.71
N SER A 431 -1.55 15.38 5.99
CA SER A 431 -2.75 15.22 5.17
C SER A 431 -3.95 15.12 6.11
N ALA A 432 -5.02 15.89 5.86
CA ALA A 432 -6.14 16.04 6.80
C ALA A 432 -7.49 15.62 6.20
N LYS A 433 -7.65 15.78 4.89
CA LYS A 433 -8.91 15.50 4.18
C LYS A 433 -8.60 15.20 2.72
N HIS A 434 -9.45 14.38 2.11
CA HIS A 434 -9.46 14.20 0.67
C HIS A 434 -10.88 14.31 0.10
N TYR A 435 -10.99 14.53 -1.21
CA TYR A 435 -12.24 14.59 -1.97
C TYR A 435 -12.04 13.85 -3.29
N GLY A 436 -12.73 12.73 -3.47
CA GLY A 436 -12.63 11.91 -4.68
C GLY A 436 -13.78 12.14 -5.66
N ASP A 437 -13.43 12.42 -6.91
CA ASP A 437 -14.33 12.47 -8.07
C ASP A 437 -14.03 11.26 -8.97
N ASN A 438 -14.86 10.22 -8.87
CA ASN A 438 -14.56 8.90 -9.43
C ASN A 438 -13.21 8.32 -8.96
N ALA A 439 -12.66 8.81 -7.85
CA ALA A 439 -11.39 8.37 -7.28
C ALA A 439 -11.61 7.78 -5.87
N GLN A 440 -10.74 6.84 -5.50
CA GLN A 440 -10.66 6.28 -4.15
C GLN A 440 -9.19 6.02 -3.79
N PRO A 441 -8.80 6.09 -2.49
CA PRO A 441 -7.46 5.71 -2.07
C PRO A 441 -7.19 4.23 -2.41
N SER A 442 -6.01 3.92 -2.93
CA SER A 442 -5.71 2.60 -3.51
C SER A 442 -5.39 1.48 -2.52
N ASN A 443 -5.11 1.78 -1.24
CA ASN A 443 -4.82 0.77 -0.20
C ASN A 443 -5.72 0.84 1.05
N GLY A 444 -6.99 1.24 0.92
CA GLY A 444 -7.96 1.23 2.02
C GLY A 444 -8.61 2.58 2.27
N GLU A 445 -8.85 2.90 3.55
CA GLU A 445 -9.42 4.18 3.97
C GLU A 445 -8.37 5.29 4.00
N TRP A 446 -8.84 6.51 3.74
CA TRP A 446 -8.03 7.70 3.97
C TRP A 446 -7.61 7.79 5.44
N GLN A 447 -6.35 8.13 5.65
CA GLN A 447 -5.80 8.39 6.97
C GLN A 447 -4.85 9.57 6.91
N ASP A 448 -4.89 10.35 7.97
CA ASP A 448 -4.04 11.51 8.11
C ASP A 448 -2.58 11.08 8.25
N ARG A 449 -1.72 11.66 7.42
CA ARG A 449 -0.29 11.33 7.36
C ARG A 449 0.54 12.55 7.60
N THR A 450 1.31 12.51 8.68
CA THR A 450 2.29 13.54 9.00
C THR A 450 3.58 13.30 8.24
N ILE A 451 3.97 14.30 7.45
CA ILE A 451 5.25 14.46 6.81
C ILE A 451 6.15 15.23 7.78
N PRO A 452 7.23 14.63 8.29
CA PRO A 452 8.15 15.29 9.19
C PRO A 452 8.81 16.50 8.51
N THR A 453 9.40 17.38 9.32
CA THR A 453 10.20 18.50 8.84
C THR A 453 11.35 18.02 7.95
N PHE A 454 11.74 18.88 7.03
CA PHE A 454 13.00 18.77 6.34
C PHE A 454 14.13 18.84 7.36
N LYS A 455 14.92 17.78 7.43
CA LYS A 455 16.01 17.66 8.39
C LYS A 455 17.26 17.10 7.70
N PRO A 456 18.45 17.39 8.24
CA PRO A 456 19.62 16.60 7.92
C PRO A 456 19.31 15.12 8.13
N ALA A 457 19.83 14.26 7.26
CA ALA A 457 19.63 12.82 7.33
C ALA A 457 19.90 12.28 8.74
N ASP A 458 18.98 11.48 9.26
CA ASP A 458 19.04 10.88 10.59
C ASP A 458 19.78 9.54 10.52
N PRO A 459 21.01 9.42 11.07
CA PRO A 459 21.84 8.22 10.94
C PRO A 459 21.20 6.98 11.58
N ALA A 460 20.16 7.14 12.41
CA ALA A 460 19.61 6.02 13.15
C ALA A 460 18.80 5.06 12.27
N VAL A 461 18.12 5.54 11.20
CA VAL A 461 17.22 4.72 10.35
C VAL A 461 17.96 3.81 9.37
N PHE A 462 19.29 3.88 9.35
CA PHE A 462 20.11 3.12 8.42
C PHE A 462 20.63 1.81 9.02
N PRO A 463 20.94 0.84 8.16
CA PRO A 463 21.91 -0.20 8.47
C PRO A 463 23.26 0.37 8.98
N PRO A 464 23.95 -0.25 9.94
CA PRO A 464 25.39 -0.06 10.13
C PRO A 464 26.22 -0.28 8.85
N GLY A 465 27.28 0.52 8.72
CA GLY A 465 28.03 0.74 7.46
C GLY A 465 27.84 2.14 6.88
N PHE A 466 26.73 2.82 7.24
CA PHE A 466 26.50 4.23 6.95
C PHE A 466 27.25 5.13 7.97
N ASN A 467 28.57 5.34 7.79
CA ASN A 467 29.39 6.20 8.66
C ASN A 467 29.85 7.46 7.92
N PRO A 468 29.25 8.66 8.13
CA PRO A 468 29.78 9.88 7.55
C PRO A 468 30.96 10.43 8.37
N ARG A 469 32.07 10.79 7.72
CA ARG A 469 33.17 11.55 8.36
C ARG A 469 32.89 13.06 8.45
N GLN A 470 31.91 13.58 7.71
CA GLN A 470 31.37 14.94 7.81
C GLN A 470 29.88 14.93 7.37
N PRO A 471 28.98 15.71 8.00
CA PRO A 471 27.59 15.80 7.56
C PRO A 471 27.51 16.73 6.35
N MET A 472 26.80 16.39 5.27
CA MET A 472 26.06 17.33 4.39
C MET A 472 25.24 16.61 3.29
N GLU A 473 23.91 16.77 3.35
CA GLU A 473 22.91 16.93 2.26
C GLU A 473 21.56 16.31 2.67
N SER A 474 20.48 16.96 2.27
CA SER A 474 19.20 16.84 2.97
C SER A 474 18.37 15.65 2.52
N THR A 475 17.62 15.08 3.47
CA THR A 475 16.59 14.08 3.16
C THR A 475 15.26 14.78 2.96
N VAL A 476 14.67 14.62 1.77
CA VAL A 476 13.26 14.99 1.60
C VAL A 476 12.40 13.80 1.93
N THR A 477 11.48 14.00 2.89
CA THR A 477 10.45 13.00 3.17
C THR A 477 9.29 13.25 2.22
N ALA A 478 8.94 12.22 1.45
CA ALA A 478 7.85 12.23 0.51
C ALA A 478 6.67 11.42 1.05
N LEU A 479 5.49 12.04 1.05
CA LEU A 479 4.23 11.34 1.17
C LEU A 479 3.70 11.05 -0.23
N SER A 480 3.69 9.78 -0.63
CA SER A 480 3.08 9.33 -1.87
C SER A 480 1.68 8.79 -1.60
N MET A 481 0.67 9.46 -2.13
CA MET A 481 -0.74 9.05 -2.05
C MET A 481 -1.16 8.55 -3.42
N THR A 482 -1.74 7.35 -3.48
CA THR A 482 -2.16 6.71 -4.72
C THR A 482 -3.67 6.52 -4.72
N PHE A 483 -4.28 6.88 -5.84
CA PHE A 483 -5.71 6.81 -6.06
C PHE A 483 -6.01 6.06 -7.36
N ASP A 484 -7.06 5.26 -7.37
CA ASP A 484 -7.56 4.57 -8.56
C ASP A 484 -9.01 4.93 -8.85
N ASN A 485 -9.40 4.74 -10.12
CA ASN A 485 -10.73 5.06 -10.56
C ASN A 485 -11.78 4.02 -10.13
N VAL A 486 -12.85 4.47 -9.49
CA VAL A 486 -13.96 3.62 -9.02
C VAL A 486 -14.71 3.01 -10.21
N LYS A 487 -14.97 3.81 -11.25
CA LYS A 487 -15.59 3.38 -12.51
C LYS A 487 -14.58 3.43 -13.65
N VAL A 488 -14.47 2.32 -14.37
CA VAL A 488 -13.47 2.08 -15.44
C VAL A 488 -13.95 2.36 -16.86
N GLY A 489 -15.19 2.83 -17.05
CA GLY A 489 -15.83 2.98 -18.37
C GLY A 489 -15.57 4.33 -19.06
N MET A 490 -14.37 4.54 -19.60
CA MET A 490 -13.96 5.80 -20.26
C MET A 490 -14.18 7.06 -19.40
N GLN A 491 -14.05 6.88 -18.09
CA GLN A 491 -14.13 7.92 -17.09
C GLN A 491 -12.76 8.01 -16.45
N GLY A 492 -12.18 9.22 -16.46
CA GLY A 492 -10.96 9.48 -15.70
C GLY A 492 -11.26 9.55 -14.20
N LEU A 493 -10.35 10.11 -13.41
CA LEU A 493 -10.50 10.25 -11.98
C LEU A 493 -9.99 11.61 -11.54
N GLY A 494 -10.56 12.20 -10.51
CA GLY A 494 -10.04 13.41 -9.91
C GLY A 494 -10.02 13.34 -8.40
N GLU A 495 -9.07 14.05 -7.82
CA GLU A 495 -8.81 14.03 -6.39
C GLU A 495 -8.45 15.43 -5.91
N GLY A 496 -9.01 15.83 -4.77
CA GLY A 496 -8.56 16.96 -3.98
C GLY A 496 -7.97 16.47 -2.66
N VAL A 497 -6.90 17.08 -2.19
CA VAL A 497 -6.31 16.81 -0.87
C VAL A 497 -6.08 18.13 -0.13
N LEU A 498 -6.35 18.11 1.17
CA LEU A 498 -6.04 19.19 2.10
C LEU A 498 -4.91 18.76 3.03
N MET A 499 -3.88 19.59 3.12
CA MET A 499 -2.75 19.47 4.02
C MET A 499 -2.82 20.58 5.07
N ASN A 500 -2.52 20.26 6.33
CA ASN A 500 -2.44 21.21 7.44
C ASN A 500 -1.04 21.22 8.02
N ARG A 501 -0.55 22.41 8.36
CA ARG A 501 0.65 22.55 9.19
C ARG A 501 0.34 22.17 10.64
N ASP A 502 1.29 21.57 11.34
CA ASP A 502 1.11 21.05 12.70
C ASP A 502 0.72 22.11 13.76
N ASP A 503 1.07 23.38 13.55
CA ASP A 503 0.67 24.51 14.39
C ASP A 503 -0.71 25.12 14.02
N SER A 504 -1.39 24.55 13.03
CA SER A 504 -2.67 25.02 12.49
C SER A 504 -2.67 26.49 12.03
N GLN A 505 -1.52 27.05 11.65
CA GLN A 505 -1.43 28.43 11.16
C GLN A 505 -1.28 28.51 9.63
N ALA A 506 -1.21 27.37 8.94
CA ALA A 506 -1.21 27.31 7.49
C ALA A 506 -1.83 26.01 6.98
N GLY A 507 -2.37 26.06 5.77
CA GLY A 507 -2.83 24.89 5.03
C GLY A 507 -2.55 24.99 3.54
N ILE A 508 -2.62 23.85 2.86
CA ILE A 508 -2.46 23.74 1.41
C ILE A 508 -3.56 22.84 0.88
N ALA A 509 -4.34 23.35 -0.06
CA ALA A 509 -5.27 22.54 -0.84
C ALA A 509 -4.68 22.28 -2.23
N LEU A 510 -4.64 21.02 -2.64
CA LEU A 510 -4.18 20.59 -3.96
C LEU A 510 -5.27 19.77 -4.64
N LYS A 511 -5.39 19.86 -5.95
CA LYS A 511 -6.35 19.08 -6.74
C LYS A 511 -5.82 18.70 -8.11
N TYR A 512 -6.22 17.54 -8.60
CA TYR A 512 -5.86 17.02 -9.91
C TYR A 512 -7.07 16.31 -10.51
N ILE A 513 -7.35 16.51 -11.80
CA ILE A 513 -8.33 15.73 -12.54
C ILE A 513 -7.70 15.10 -13.79
N VAL A 514 -7.68 13.78 -13.82
CA VAL A 514 -7.39 12.95 -14.99
C VAL A 514 -8.64 12.92 -15.85
N ARG A 515 -8.54 13.36 -17.10
CA ARG A 515 -9.64 13.34 -18.06
C ARG A 515 -9.35 12.31 -19.16
N PHE A 516 -10.38 11.58 -19.56
CA PHE A 516 -10.22 10.51 -20.56
C PHE A 516 -9.98 11.06 -21.99
N TRP A 517 -10.70 12.11 -22.36
CA TRP A 517 -10.74 12.62 -23.74
C TRP A 517 -10.01 13.96 -23.95
N THR A 518 -9.63 14.62 -22.87
CA THR A 518 -9.10 15.99 -22.90
C THR A 518 -7.92 16.07 -21.96
N ASP A 519 -7.16 17.17 -22.05
CA ASP A 519 -6.11 17.41 -21.08
C ASP A 519 -6.64 17.50 -19.65
N ASN A 520 -5.87 16.92 -18.75
CA ASN A 520 -5.93 16.99 -17.31
C ASN A 520 -5.73 18.42 -16.83
N GLU A 521 -6.23 18.66 -15.62
CA GLU A 521 -6.12 19.96 -14.96
C GLU A 521 -5.64 19.78 -13.54
N VAL A 522 -4.89 20.77 -13.06
CA VAL A 522 -4.36 20.81 -11.69
C VAL A 522 -4.80 22.09 -10.99
N GLY A 523 -4.73 22.08 -9.67
CA GLY A 523 -4.96 23.25 -8.84
C GLY A 523 -4.16 23.18 -7.56
N LEU A 524 -3.70 24.33 -7.11
CA LEU A 524 -2.99 24.50 -5.86
C LEU A 524 -3.48 25.79 -5.19
N LYS A 525 -3.62 25.78 -3.87
CA LYS A 525 -4.03 26.94 -3.08
C LYS A 525 -3.36 26.90 -1.71
N PHE A 526 -2.69 27.99 -1.37
CA PHE A 526 -2.25 28.24 0.00
C PHE A 526 -3.40 28.80 0.83
N ILE A 527 -3.46 28.41 2.10
CA ILE A 527 -4.46 28.83 3.07
C ILE A 527 -3.73 29.46 4.25
N ASP A 528 -3.95 30.75 4.46
CA ASP A 528 -3.43 31.46 5.62
C ASP A 528 -4.30 31.17 6.84
N GLY A 529 -3.70 30.69 7.92
CA GLY A 529 -4.38 30.32 9.16
C GLY A 529 -4.89 28.87 9.18
N ASP A 530 -5.80 28.61 10.11
CA ASP A 530 -6.32 27.26 10.34
C ASP A 530 -7.18 26.78 9.16
N ALA A 531 -6.70 25.74 8.49
CA ALA A 531 -7.36 25.14 7.35
C ALA A 531 -8.42 24.08 7.73
N SER A 532 -8.66 23.83 9.03
CA SER A 532 -9.68 22.87 9.50
C SER A 532 -11.09 23.12 8.93
N ALA A 533 -11.44 24.38 8.71
CA ALA A 533 -12.73 24.80 8.14
C ALA A 533 -12.71 24.96 6.61
N PHE A 534 -11.61 24.63 5.92
CA PHE A 534 -11.49 24.83 4.48
C PHE A 534 -12.40 23.87 3.70
N ASP A 535 -13.26 24.46 2.86
CA ASP A 535 -14.16 23.68 2.00
C ASP A 535 -13.42 23.17 0.74
N LEU A 536 -12.74 22.03 0.91
CA LEU A 536 -12.07 21.33 -0.19
C LEU A 536 -13.04 20.92 -1.32
N GLU A 537 -14.31 20.61 -1.02
CA GLU A 537 -15.26 20.18 -2.05
C GLU A 537 -15.68 21.35 -2.92
N ASP A 538 -15.99 22.50 -2.32
CA ASP A 538 -16.24 23.74 -3.06
C ASP A 538 -15.00 24.17 -3.85
N TYR A 539 -13.81 24.12 -3.24
CA TYR A 539 -12.57 24.41 -3.94
C TYR A 539 -12.33 23.48 -5.15
N TYR A 540 -12.63 22.19 -5.01
CA TYR A 540 -12.52 21.23 -6.11
C TYR A 540 -13.49 21.57 -7.24
N ASN A 541 -14.78 21.71 -6.92
CA ASN A 541 -15.86 21.87 -7.90
C ASN A 541 -15.92 23.27 -8.55
N ASN A 542 -15.71 24.31 -7.75
CA ASN A 542 -15.94 25.71 -8.14
C ASN A 542 -14.65 26.54 -8.19
N GLY A 543 -13.56 26.05 -7.58
CA GLY A 543 -12.26 26.73 -7.62
C GLY A 543 -11.57 26.63 -8.98
N ASN A 544 -10.59 27.50 -9.21
CA ASN A 544 -9.87 27.57 -10.48
C ASN A 544 -9.12 26.26 -10.80
N TRP A 545 -9.27 25.82 -12.05
CA TRP A 545 -8.52 24.72 -12.65
C TRP A 545 -7.52 25.28 -13.64
N VAL A 546 -6.33 24.70 -13.69
CA VAL A 546 -5.24 25.14 -14.57
C VAL A 546 -4.83 23.99 -15.48
N LYS A 547 -4.89 24.21 -16.79
CA LYS A 547 -4.23 23.35 -17.79
C LYS A 547 -2.77 23.76 -17.95
N SER A 548 -1.95 23.36 -16.98
CA SER A 548 -0.52 23.63 -16.99
C SER A 548 0.22 22.48 -16.34
N GLN A 549 1.40 22.16 -16.86
CA GLN A 549 2.32 21.21 -16.22
C GLN A 549 2.86 21.74 -14.89
N SER A 550 2.82 23.06 -14.67
CA SER A 550 3.30 23.68 -13.43
C SER A 550 2.31 24.71 -12.88
N VAL A 551 2.16 24.72 -11.57
CA VAL A 551 1.42 25.75 -10.81
C VAL A 551 2.27 26.15 -9.60
N GLN A 552 2.24 27.41 -9.21
CA GLN A 552 2.90 27.91 -8.01
C GLN A 552 1.93 28.83 -7.26
N VAL A 553 1.93 28.72 -5.94
CA VAL A 553 1.24 29.65 -5.05
C VAL A 553 2.22 30.10 -3.98
N ASP A 554 2.21 31.40 -3.70
CA ASP A 554 3.09 32.02 -2.72
C ASP A 554 2.23 32.67 -1.62
N SER A 555 2.63 32.50 -0.35
CA SER A 555 2.13 33.28 0.78
C SER A 555 3.25 33.58 1.76
N GLY A 556 3.57 34.88 1.90
CA GLY A 556 4.72 35.32 2.70
C GLY A 556 6.02 34.66 2.24
N GLU A 557 6.65 33.90 3.13
CA GLU A 557 7.88 33.14 2.84
C GLU A 557 7.60 31.70 2.35
N TYR A 558 6.34 31.28 2.28
CA TYR A 558 5.97 29.97 1.75
C TYR A 558 5.76 30.06 0.25
N SER A 559 6.57 29.31 -0.51
CA SER A 559 6.28 28.98 -1.90
C SER A 559 5.87 27.52 -1.96
N VAL A 560 4.74 27.23 -2.60
CA VAL A 560 4.30 25.86 -2.86
C VAL A 560 4.20 25.68 -4.36
N THR A 561 4.91 24.69 -4.89
CA THR A 561 4.96 24.42 -6.32
C THR A 561 4.34 23.06 -6.59
N GLY A 562 3.55 22.97 -7.65
CA GLY A 562 2.95 21.73 -8.14
C GLY A 562 3.37 21.48 -9.57
N TYR A 563 3.73 20.24 -9.88
CA TYR A 563 4.16 19.82 -11.22
C TYR A 563 3.53 18.50 -11.64
N THR A 564 3.11 18.40 -12.90
CA THR A 564 2.67 17.16 -13.54
C THR A 564 3.45 16.95 -14.85
N PRO A 565 4.05 15.76 -15.07
CA PRO A 565 4.84 15.50 -16.27
C PRO A 565 3.96 15.46 -17.52
N GLU A 566 2.74 14.94 -17.38
CA GLU A 566 1.83 14.69 -18.49
C GLU A 566 0.49 15.36 -18.20
N LEU A 567 -0.07 16.03 -19.21
CA LEU A 567 -1.43 16.57 -19.16
C LEU A 567 -2.42 15.65 -19.89
N SER A 568 -1.98 14.72 -20.73
CA SER A 568 -2.85 13.72 -21.36
C SER A 568 -2.00 12.59 -21.94
N GLY A 569 -2.65 11.47 -22.27
CA GLY A 569 -2.04 10.44 -23.12
C GLY A 569 -0.93 9.62 -22.45
N SER A 570 -0.96 9.45 -21.12
CA SER A 570 0.00 8.60 -20.43
C SER A 570 -0.05 7.17 -20.99
N ASP A 571 1.10 6.63 -21.43
CA ASP A 571 1.23 5.31 -22.08
C ASP A 571 0.68 4.16 -21.22
N ASN A 572 0.57 4.38 -19.90
CA ASN A 572 0.19 3.38 -18.90
C ASN A 572 -1.00 3.82 -18.03
N ASN A 573 -1.71 4.89 -18.41
CA ASN A 573 -2.81 5.48 -17.62
C ASN A 573 -2.40 5.90 -16.19
N ASN A 574 -1.12 6.15 -15.95
CA ASN A 574 -0.57 6.55 -14.65
C ASN A 574 -0.21 8.03 -14.67
N TYR A 575 -0.81 8.81 -13.79
CA TYR A 575 -0.62 10.25 -13.70
C TYR A 575 0.03 10.61 -12.37
N TYR A 576 0.92 11.61 -12.39
CA TYR A 576 1.70 12.02 -11.24
C TYR A 576 1.54 13.52 -11.00
N PHE A 577 1.39 13.91 -9.74
CA PHE A 577 1.42 15.30 -9.32
C PHE A 577 2.41 15.45 -8.17
N ASP A 578 3.53 16.12 -8.44
CA ASP A 578 4.58 16.39 -7.49
C ASP A 578 4.38 17.78 -6.89
N VAL A 579 4.13 17.85 -5.58
CA VAL A 579 3.89 19.10 -4.84
C VAL A 579 5.01 19.30 -3.83
N SER A 580 5.68 20.46 -3.89
CA SER A 580 6.74 20.83 -2.95
C SER A 580 6.24 21.91 -2.01
N ILE A 581 6.32 21.67 -0.71
CA ILE A 581 6.07 22.65 0.34
C ILE A 581 7.41 23.30 0.69
N ARG A 582 7.56 24.58 0.35
CA ARG A 582 8.85 25.30 0.33
C ARG A 582 9.84 24.65 -0.64
N LEU A 583 11.02 25.25 -0.75
CA LEU A 583 12.15 24.74 -1.53
C LEU A 583 13.35 24.59 -0.60
N PRO A 584 14.24 23.60 -0.84
CA PRO A 584 15.44 23.47 -0.04
C PRO A 584 16.39 24.66 -0.28
N PRO A 585 17.29 24.97 0.67
CA PRO A 585 18.30 25.99 0.47
C PRO A 585 19.21 25.63 -0.72
N PRO A 586 19.65 26.61 -1.54
CA PRO A 586 20.65 26.39 -2.57
C PRO A 586 21.94 25.81 -2.00
N VAL A 587 22.64 25.01 -2.80
CA VAL A 587 23.92 24.42 -2.37
C VAL A 587 25.00 25.49 -2.43
N VAL A 588 25.51 25.90 -1.27
CA VAL A 588 26.67 26.81 -1.17
C VAL A 588 27.92 25.94 -1.18
N ARG A 589 28.67 25.98 -2.29
CA ARG A 589 29.95 25.25 -2.44
C ARG A 589 31.14 26.04 -1.89
#